data_AF-A0A931RNP9-F1
#
_entry.id   AF-A0A931RNP9-F1
#
_cell.length_a   1.000
_cell.length_b   1.000
_cell.length_c   1.000
_cell.angle_alpha   90.00
_cell.angle_beta   90.00
_cell.angle_gamma   90.00
#
_symmetry.space_group_name_H-M   'P 1'
#
loop_
_entity.id
_entity.type
_entity.pdbx_description
1 polymer ?
#
loop_
_entity_poly.entity_id
_entity_poly.type
_entity_poly.pdbx_seq_one_letter_code
_entity_poly.pdbx_strand_id
1 'polypeptide(L)'
;MNNKRGQSLFEIIVALAIFSLIAATLISMAGGGFTALTLSGDQTNAAALSDGGLEAIRSIHDRAWNESHYNQSGVELLGGEWRFLGEGTTEQIGKFLRTITFSTLCRDASQNIVSCPGLQIGTAGIGWKI
;
A
#
# COMPACT_ATOMS: atom_id res chain seq x y z
N MET A 1 8.75 -58.53 -36.05
CA MET A 1 9.38 -57.31 -36.61
C MET A 1 8.89 -56.12 -35.79
N ASN A 2 9.76 -55.58 -34.93
CA ASN A 2 9.41 -54.55 -33.96
C ASN A 2 9.15 -53.21 -34.66
N ASN A 3 7.93 -52.70 -34.48
CA ASN A 3 7.47 -51.45 -35.07
C ASN A 3 8.06 -50.23 -34.32
N LYS A 4 9.39 -50.03 -34.42
CA LYS A 4 10.13 -48.97 -33.71
C LYS A 4 9.79 -47.56 -34.20
N ARG A 5 9.29 -47.42 -35.43
CA ARG A 5 8.99 -46.10 -36.03
C ARG A 5 7.71 -45.47 -35.46
N GLY A 6 6.67 -46.26 -35.19
CA GLY A 6 5.44 -45.76 -34.56
C GLY A 6 5.64 -45.33 -33.10
N GLN A 7 6.48 -46.05 -32.37
CA GLN A 7 6.78 -45.73 -30.97
C GLN A 7 7.63 -44.45 -30.82
N SER A 8 8.57 -44.22 -31.74
CA SER A 8 9.40 -43.01 -31.76
C SER A 8 8.60 -41.73 -32.07
N LEU A 9 7.58 -41.81 -32.93
CA LEU A 9 6.73 -40.66 -33.25
C LEU A 9 5.83 -40.26 -32.07
N PHE A 10 5.31 -41.25 -31.34
CA PHE A 10 4.53 -41.01 -30.13
C PHE A 10 5.37 -40.34 -29.03
N GLU A 11 6.62 -40.79 -28.84
CA GLU A 11 7.54 -40.23 -27.87
C GLU A 11 7.84 -38.75 -28.12
N ILE A 12 8.01 -38.34 -29.38
CA ILE A 12 8.23 -36.94 -29.76
C ILE A 12 6.99 -36.09 -29.46
N ILE A 13 5.78 -36.58 -29.76
CA ILE A 13 4.54 -35.85 -29.48
C ILE A 13 4.36 -35.63 -27.97
N VAL A 14 4.61 -36.66 -27.17
CA VAL A 14 4.53 -36.57 -25.71
C VAL A 14 5.61 -35.64 -25.16
N ALA A 15 6.84 -35.73 -25.64
CA ALA A 15 7.92 -34.83 -25.24
C ALA A 15 7.61 -33.37 -25.56
N LEU A 16 7.04 -33.08 -26.74
CA LEU A 16 6.62 -31.73 -27.12
C LEU A 16 5.46 -31.22 -26.26
N ALA A 17 4.48 -32.08 -25.94
CA ALA A 17 3.38 -31.72 -25.06
C ALA A 17 3.89 -31.32 -23.66
N ILE A 18 4.75 -32.15 -23.06
CA ILE A 18 5.34 -31.88 -21.74
C ILE A 18 6.21 -30.62 -21.79
N PHE A 19 7.05 -30.48 -22.82
CA PHE A 19 7.91 -29.31 -22.99
C PHE A 19 7.09 -28.02 -23.10
N SER A 20 6.01 -28.01 -23.89
CA SER A 20 5.14 -26.85 -24.02
C SER A 20 4.47 -26.44 -22.70
N LEU A 21 4.08 -27.42 -21.89
CA LEU A 21 3.45 -27.18 -20.59
C LEU A 21 4.46 -26.58 -19.59
N ILE A 22 5.70 -27.09 -19.58
CA ILE A 22 6.78 -26.53 -18.76
C ILE A 22 7.14 -25.11 -19.24
N ALA A 23 7.27 -24.91 -20.55
CA ALA A 23 7.59 -23.59 -21.11
C ALA A 23 6.53 -22.54 -20.76
N ALA A 24 5.24 -22.90 -20.86
CA ALA A 24 4.14 -22.00 -20.50
C ALA A 24 4.17 -21.63 -19.01
N THR A 25 4.39 -22.59 -18.11
CA THR A 25 4.44 -22.32 -16.67
C THR A 25 5.61 -21.42 -16.29
N LEU A 26 6.79 -21.61 -16.89
CA LEU A 26 7.95 -20.75 -16.66
C LEU A 26 7.70 -19.30 -17.10
N ILE A 27 7.09 -19.10 -18.28
CA ILE A 27 6.77 -17.77 -18.79
C ILE A 27 5.74 -17.07 -17.87
N SER A 28 4.68 -17.78 -17.47
CA SER A 28 3.67 -17.24 -16.56
C SER A 28 4.26 -16.89 -15.19
N MET A 29 5.14 -17.74 -14.65
CA MET A 29 5.78 -17.50 -13.36
C MET A 29 6.76 -16.34 -13.41
N ALA A 30 7.54 -16.20 -14.50
CA ALA A 30 8.43 -15.06 -14.70
C ALA A 30 7.62 -13.75 -14.79
N GLY A 31 6.54 -13.73 -15.56
CA GLY A 31 5.65 -12.56 -15.67
C GLY A 31 5.04 -12.16 -14.32
N GLY A 32 4.55 -13.13 -13.55
CA GLY A 32 4.02 -12.90 -12.20
C GLY A 32 5.09 -12.45 -11.20
N GLY A 33 6.33 -12.91 -11.35
CA GLY A 33 7.45 -12.49 -10.52
C GLY A 33 7.79 -11.00 -10.70
N PHE A 34 7.82 -10.51 -11.94
CA PHE A 34 8.10 -9.09 -12.21
C PHE A 34 7.01 -8.17 -11.65
N THR A 35 5.74 -8.52 -11.81
CA THR A 35 4.64 -7.70 -11.25
C THR A 35 4.68 -7.68 -9.72
N ALA A 36 4.96 -8.84 -9.09
CA ALA A 36 5.13 -8.93 -7.65
C ALA A 36 6.30 -8.07 -7.14
N LEU A 37 7.43 -8.04 -7.85
CA LEU A 37 8.57 -7.19 -7.51
C LEU A 37 8.21 -5.70 -7.60
N THR A 38 7.53 -5.28 -8.68
CA THR A 38 7.11 -3.88 -8.81
C THR A 38 6.14 -3.45 -7.72
N LEU A 39 5.15 -4.30 -7.40
CA LEU A 39 4.19 -4.03 -6.34
C LEU A 39 4.87 -3.97 -4.97
N SER A 40 5.83 -4.85 -4.71
CA SER A 40 6.59 -4.86 -3.46
C SER A 40 7.43 -3.58 -3.30
N GLY A 41 8.02 -3.10 -4.40
CA GLY A 41 8.73 -1.82 -4.42
C GLY A 41 7.80 -0.64 -4.11
N ASP A 42 6.61 -0.64 -4.72
CA ASP A 42 5.60 0.40 -4.48
C ASP A 42 5.08 0.39 -3.05
N GLN A 43 4.84 -0.78 -2.47
CA GLN A 43 4.42 -0.91 -1.08
C GLN A 43 5.49 -0.41 -0.11
N THR A 44 6.77 -0.71 -0.39
CA THR A 44 7.90 -0.24 0.42
C THR A 44 8.03 1.29 0.37
N ASN A 45 7.88 1.86 -0.83
CA ASN A 45 7.89 3.31 -1.01
C ASN A 45 6.71 3.98 -0.32
N ALA A 46 5.51 3.42 -0.44
CA ALA A 46 4.32 3.92 0.26
C ALA A 46 4.49 3.87 1.79
N ALA A 47 5.09 2.80 2.32
CA ALA A 47 5.40 2.69 3.74
C ALA A 47 6.39 3.79 4.20
N ALA A 48 7.47 4.03 3.45
CA ALA A 48 8.42 5.10 3.76
C ALA A 48 7.75 6.50 3.73
N LEU A 49 6.85 6.74 2.77
CA LEU A 49 6.06 7.97 2.70
C LEU A 49 5.05 8.10 3.86
N SER A 50 4.54 6.97 4.36
CA SER A 50 3.70 6.89 5.56
C SER A 50 4.48 7.38 6.79
N ASP A 51 5.68 6.84 6.98
CA ASP A 51 6.55 7.17 8.11
C ASP A 51 6.94 8.65 8.08
N GLY A 52 7.28 9.18 6.91
CA GLY A 52 7.52 10.61 6.74
C GLY A 52 6.28 11.48 7.02
N GLY A 53 5.08 10.94 6.82
CA GLY A 53 3.83 11.63 7.15
C GLY A 53 3.60 11.70 8.66
N LEU A 54 3.95 10.63 9.39
CA LEU A 54 3.91 10.63 10.85
C LEU A 54 4.88 11.68 11.44
N GLU A 55 6.08 11.78 10.87
CA GLU A 55 7.05 12.80 11.27
C GLU A 55 6.56 14.22 10.95
N ALA A 56 5.90 14.42 9.82
CA ALA A 56 5.27 15.69 9.49
C ALA A 56 4.23 16.11 10.54
N ILE A 57 3.33 15.19 10.94
CA ILE A 57 2.34 15.44 11.99
C ILE A 57 3.03 15.77 13.31
N ARG A 58 4.06 15.00 13.68
CA ARG A 58 4.82 15.23 14.92
C ARG A 58 5.46 16.61 14.92
N SER A 59 6.10 17.01 13.84
CA SER A 59 6.72 18.32 13.68
C SER A 59 5.70 19.46 13.76
N ILE A 60 4.54 19.34 13.09
CA ILE A 60 3.47 20.34 13.15
C ILE A 60 2.95 20.48 14.58
N HIS A 61 2.74 19.35 15.25
CA HIS A 61 2.21 19.29 16.59
C HIS A 61 3.19 19.86 17.63
N ASP A 62 4.48 19.55 17.52
CA ASP A 62 5.54 20.07 18.39
C ASP A 62 5.67 21.59 18.25
N ARG A 63 5.36 22.15 17.07
CA ARG A 63 5.30 23.60 16.84
C ARG A 63 4.03 24.22 17.42
N ALA A 64 2.86 23.68 17.08
CA ALA A 64 1.57 24.29 17.39
C ALA A 64 0.43 23.25 17.44
N TRP A 65 0.14 22.76 18.65
CA TRP A 65 -0.93 21.78 18.87
C TRP A 65 -2.31 22.24 18.37
N ASN A 66 -2.59 23.54 18.46
CA ASN A 66 -3.85 24.15 18.04
C ASN A 66 -4.11 24.10 16.52
N GLU A 67 -3.11 23.75 15.70
CA GLU A 67 -3.27 23.55 14.26
C GLU A 67 -4.02 22.24 13.92
N SER A 68 -4.14 21.30 14.87
CA SER A 68 -4.79 19.99 14.67
C SER A 68 -6.32 20.03 14.89
N HIS A 69 -7.02 20.87 14.13
CA HIS A 69 -8.49 20.99 14.19
C HIS A 69 -9.20 20.35 12.98
N TYR A 70 -8.43 19.74 12.08
CA TYR A 70 -8.95 19.10 10.87
C TYR A 70 -9.43 17.67 11.14
N ASN A 71 -10.45 17.20 10.43
CA ASN A 71 -10.80 15.77 10.42
C ASN A 71 -9.98 15.03 9.37
N GLN A 72 -9.66 15.70 8.26
CA GLN A 72 -8.82 15.17 7.20
C GLN A 72 -7.97 16.28 6.60
N SER A 73 -6.67 16.02 6.36
CA SER A 73 -5.80 16.97 5.67
C SER A 73 -4.63 16.28 4.97
N GLY A 74 -4.07 16.94 3.95
CA GLY A 74 -2.73 16.65 3.45
C GLY A 74 -1.68 17.47 4.19
N VAL A 75 -0.40 17.18 3.95
CA VAL A 75 0.71 17.98 4.46
C VAL A 75 1.59 18.44 3.32
N GLU A 76 2.34 19.52 3.54
CA GLU A 76 3.37 19.98 2.63
C GLU A 76 4.58 20.50 3.40
N LEU A 77 5.74 20.48 2.76
CA LEU A 77 6.96 21.09 3.27
C LEU A 77 7.16 22.44 2.58
N LEU A 78 6.84 23.53 3.27
CA LEU A 78 7.01 24.88 2.75
C LEU A 78 8.01 25.66 3.61
N GLY A 79 9.07 26.16 2.99
CA GLY A 79 10.09 26.94 3.70
C GLY A 79 10.89 26.16 4.76
N GLY A 80 10.95 24.82 4.63
CA GLY A 80 11.63 23.95 5.59
C GLY A 80 10.76 23.52 6.77
N GLU A 81 9.47 23.89 6.78
CA GLU A 81 8.53 23.51 7.83
C GLU A 81 7.36 22.71 7.27
N TRP A 82 6.95 21.69 8.03
CA TRP A 82 5.74 20.92 7.73
C TRP A 82 4.49 21.74 8.07
N ARG A 83 3.50 21.74 7.18
CA ARG A 83 2.23 22.45 7.37
C ARG A 83 1.07 21.63 6.80
N PHE A 84 -0.12 21.80 7.38
CA PHE A 84 -1.35 21.25 6.81
C PHE A 84 -1.77 22.03 5.57
N LEU A 85 -2.29 21.33 4.57
CA LEU A 85 -2.86 21.90 3.35
C LEU A 85 -4.30 22.43 3.55
N GLY A 86 -4.99 21.97 4.60
CA GLY A 86 -6.36 22.37 4.94
C GLY A 86 -7.35 21.19 4.97
N GLU A 87 -8.60 21.44 5.38
CA GLU A 87 -9.62 20.38 5.54
C GLU A 87 -9.96 19.68 4.22
N GLY A 88 -10.07 18.36 4.24
CA GLY A 88 -10.47 17.53 3.09
C GLY A 88 -9.43 17.48 1.96
N THR A 89 -8.22 17.99 2.21
CA THR A 89 -7.13 17.96 1.23
C THR A 89 -6.36 16.65 1.28
N THR A 90 -5.66 16.37 0.20
CA THR A 90 -4.73 15.24 0.07
C THR A 90 -3.45 15.76 -0.55
N GLU A 91 -2.32 15.18 -0.14
CA GLU A 91 -1.03 15.49 -0.72
C GLU A 91 -0.71 14.49 -1.82
N GLN A 92 -0.18 14.97 -2.93
CA GLN A 92 0.25 14.14 -4.04
C GLN A 92 1.78 14.10 -4.11
N ILE A 93 2.35 12.90 -4.02
CA ILE A 93 3.79 12.64 -4.09
C ILE A 93 4.05 11.69 -5.25
N GLY A 94 4.23 12.27 -6.44
CA GLY A 94 4.33 11.52 -7.69
C GLY A 94 3.05 10.73 -7.97
N LYS A 95 3.14 9.40 -7.91
CA LYS A 95 1.99 8.48 -8.08
C LYS A 95 1.26 8.14 -6.77
N PHE A 96 1.79 8.54 -5.63
CA PHE A 96 1.20 8.24 -4.33
C PHE A 96 0.34 9.40 -3.86
N LEU A 97 -0.77 9.08 -3.19
CA LEU A 97 -1.59 10.03 -2.48
C LEU A 97 -1.46 9.78 -0.99
N ARG A 98 -1.15 10.82 -0.23
CA ARG A 98 -1.09 10.79 1.22
C ARG A 98 -2.25 11.60 1.78
N THR A 99 -3.00 10.96 2.67
CA THR A 99 -4.14 11.55 3.37
C THR A 99 -3.98 11.27 4.85
N ILE A 100 -4.04 12.31 5.66
CA ILE A 100 -4.03 12.19 7.11
C ILE A 100 -5.46 12.37 7.59
N THR A 101 -5.93 11.42 8.39
CA THR A 101 -7.25 11.47 9.01
C THR A 101 -7.09 11.54 10.51
N PHE A 102 -7.73 12.51 11.14
CA PHE A 102 -7.78 12.65 12.58
C PHE A 102 -9.09 12.07 13.09
N SER A 103 -9.03 11.33 14.19
CA SER A 103 -10.19 10.80 14.87
C SER A 103 -10.15 11.20 16.34
N THR A 104 -11.32 11.53 16.87
CA THR A 104 -11.48 11.82 18.30
C THR A 104 -11.34 10.52 19.07
N LEU A 105 -10.47 10.53 20.09
CA LEU A 105 -10.31 9.43 21.04
C LEU A 105 -11.00 9.80 22.35
N CYS A 106 -11.78 8.88 22.90
CA CYS A 106 -12.39 9.03 24.23
C CYS A 106 -11.60 8.25 25.27
N ARG A 107 -11.54 8.79 26.49
CA ARG A 107 -10.91 8.14 27.64
C ARG A 107 -11.91 7.91 28.75
N ASP A 108 -11.82 6.76 29.41
CA ASP A 108 -12.59 6.49 30.63
C ASP A 108 -11.96 7.19 31.85
N ALA A 109 -12.61 7.05 33.02
CA ALA A 109 -12.11 7.59 34.28
C ALA A 109 -10.74 6.99 34.71
N SER A 110 -10.33 5.87 34.11
CA SER A 110 -9.03 5.22 34.32
C SER A 110 -8.01 5.56 33.23
N GLN A 111 -8.30 6.56 32.38
CA GLN A 111 -7.49 7.01 31.25
C GLN A 111 -7.30 6.00 30.11
N ASN A 112 -8.04 4.89 30.10
CA ASN A 112 -8.00 3.91 29.01
C ASN A 112 -8.70 4.48 27.78
N ILE A 113 -8.19 4.14 26.59
CA ILE A 113 -8.84 4.48 25.33
C ILE A 113 -10.11 3.64 25.21
N VAL A 114 -11.26 4.29 25.11
CA VAL A 114 -12.58 3.65 25.00
C VAL A 114 -13.32 4.15 23.77
N SER A 115 -14.31 3.37 23.32
CA SER A 115 -15.24 3.81 22.28
C SER A 115 -16.04 5.01 22.79
N CYS A 116 -16.09 6.07 21.99
CA CYS A 116 -16.83 7.28 22.33
C CYS A 116 -18.34 6.98 22.41
N PRO A 117 -19.02 7.22 23.54
CA PRO A 117 -20.44 6.87 23.73
C PRO A 117 -21.42 7.79 22.97
N GLY A 118 -20.97 8.48 21.92
CA GLY A 118 -21.76 9.43 21.16
C GLY A 118 -20.96 10.16 20.08
N LEU A 119 -20.55 9.44 19.03
CA LEU A 119 -20.54 9.89 17.63
C LEU A 119 -20.19 8.65 16.79
N GLN A 120 -21.15 8.09 16.07
CA GLN A 120 -20.79 7.26 14.93
C GLN A 120 -20.23 8.19 13.87
N ILE A 121 -19.02 7.91 13.36
CA ILE A 121 -18.55 8.04 11.96
C ILE A 121 -17.02 7.95 11.98
N GLY A 122 -16.47 7.08 11.12
CA GLY A 122 -15.05 7.09 10.74
C GLY A 122 -14.23 5.97 11.37
N THR A 123 -14.22 4.81 10.73
CA THR A 123 -13.11 3.84 10.83
C THR A 123 -11.78 4.58 10.69
N ALA A 124 -11.00 4.64 11.76
CA ALA A 124 -9.61 5.09 11.72
C ALA A 124 -8.82 4.08 10.88
N GLY A 125 -8.45 4.50 9.67
CA GLY A 125 -7.56 3.75 8.80
C GLY A 125 -6.74 4.74 8.00
N ILE A 126 -5.42 4.65 8.11
CA ILE A 126 -4.51 5.26 7.15
C ILE A 126 -4.69 4.45 5.87
N GLY A 127 -5.62 4.89 5.03
CA GLY A 127 -6.00 4.21 3.80
C GLY A 127 -5.13 4.67 2.64
N TRP A 128 -4.24 3.81 2.17
CA TRP A 128 -3.54 3.99 0.90
C TRP A 128 -4.44 3.52 -0.23
N LYS A 129 -4.87 4.45 -1.10
CA LYS A 129 -5.56 4.08 -2.34
C LYS A 129 -4.50 4.02 -3.44
N ILE A 130 -4.19 2.80 -3.89
CA ILE A 130 -3.36 2.52 -5.08
C ILE A 130 -4.20 2.79 -6.32
#